data_AF-A0A3M1CYB6-F1
#
_entry.id   AF-A0A3M1CYB6-F1
#
_cell.length_a   1.000
_cell.length_b   1.000
_cell.length_c   1.000
_cell.angle_alpha   90.00
_cell.angle_beta   90.00
_cell.angle_gamma   90.00
#
_symmetry.space_group_name_H-M   'P 1'
#
loop_
_entity.id
_entity.type
_entity.pdbx_description
1 polymer ?
#
loop_
_entity_poly.entity_id
_entity_poly.type
_entity_poly.pdbx_seq_one_letter_code
_entity_poly.pdbx_strand_id
1 'polypeptide(L)'
;MSVVARLVLLPTSPADVGGAVRAALARAGVELLPDADCGPDGLEHQLLAARGLRGLTVLLGGPEIPDPAVMARIRDALDGRLPGFDHGLRQVQFGHLGARAVLADGVAGRCGDGVVVALPGSEEVAAEALTTLVLPILDRLLPAPADDAPRPGSHVDLVQAPAGPAAPRPDADEPTAGRSGWQAGLAAIGGQLDRDRWPPLPAVFSRVAPARNVLETAGERATCVLPDGRRLPIFGWPDLRRSHSKVLLVAEGEPLAEVVALHRHPRQVGVVSEGGAGLLPGADSDLDSIARERTGSPPPDFGTLFALEGGTVYYRRNGRIWSWDGSRERDEGSPTQAFASLLLRWSQR
;
A
#
# COMPACT_ATOMS: atom_id res chain seq x y z
N MET A 1 -8.38 -29.29 5.45
CA MET A 1 -8.50 -27.88 5.03
C MET A 1 -7.54 -27.67 3.88
N SER A 2 -7.94 -26.97 2.82
CA SER A 2 -6.99 -26.53 1.78
C SER A 2 -6.06 -25.50 2.40
N VAL A 3 -4.75 -25.68 2.28
CA VAL A 3 -3.76 -24.68 2.70
C VAL A 3 -3.61 -23.70 1.54
N VAL A 4 -3.74 -22.40 1.83
CA VAL A 4 -3.54 -21.34 0.84
C VAL A 4 -2.14 -20.74 0.96
N ALA A 5 -1.58 -20.29 -0.15
CA ALA A 5 -0.37 -19.50 -0.18
C ALA A 5 -0.50 -18.25 -1.03
N ARG A 6 0.23 -17.20 -0.64
CA ARG A 6 0.43 -15.99 -1.42
C ARG A 6 1.91 -15.84 -1.74
N LEU A 7 2.22 -15.61 -3.01
CA LEU A 7 3.56 -15.26 -3.47
C LEU A 7 3.67 -13.74 -3.59
N VAL A 8 4.75 -13.19 -3.04
CA VAL A 8 5.05 -11.76 -3.10
C VAL A 8 6.45 -11.56 -3.66
N LEU A 9 6.54 -10.81 -4.74
CA LEU A 9 7.83 -10.46 -5.35
C LEU A 9 8.34 -9.16 -4.75
N LEU A 10 9.56 -9.17 -4.22
CA LEU A 10 10.21 -7.99 -3.66
C LEU A 10 10.74 -7.08 -4.79
N PRO A 11 10.97 -5.77 -4.55
CA PRO A 11 11.29 -4.79 -5.59
C PRO A 11 12.53 -5.13 -6.45
N THR A 12 13.41 -6.00 -5.95
CA THR A 12 14.65 -6.40 -6.62
C THR A 12 14.49 -7.67 -7.46
N SER A 13 13.31 -8.27 -7.51
CA SER A 13 13.04 -9.47 -8.29
C SER A 13 12.77 -9.13 -9.76
N PRO A 14 13.39 -9.83 -10.71
CA PRO A 14 12.99 -9.76 -12.12
C PRO A 14 11.50 -10.06 -12.32
N ALA A 15 10.89 -9.47 -13.35
CA ALA A 15 9.45 -9.54 -13.62
C ALA A 15 8.90 -10.95 -13.92
N ASP A 16 9.77 -11.93 -14.16
CA ASP A 16 9.40 -13.32 -14.47
C ASP A 16 9.86 -14.29 -13.37
N VAL A 17 9.98 -13.79 -12.13
CA VAL A 17 10.44 -14.61 -11.00
C VAL A 17 9.28 -15.29 -10.27
N GLY A 18 9.39 -16.59 -10.03
CA GLY A 18 8.54 -17.39 -9.15
C GLY A 18 7.99 -18.67 -9.74
N GLY A 19 8.29 -19.00 -11.01
CA GLY A 19 7.76 -20.18 -11.70
C GLY A 19 8.04 -21.49 -10.94
N ALA A 20 9.28 -21.71 -10.52
CA ALA A 20 9.65 -22.93 -9.78
C ALA A 20 8.97 -23.00 -8.40
N VAL A 21 8.80 -21.86 -7.73
CA VAL A 21 8.14 -21.76 -6.42
C VAL A 21 6.66 -22.06 -6.54
N ARG A 22 5.97 -21.54 -7.56
CA ARG A 22 4.58 -21.89 -7.86
C ARG A 22 4.43 -23.38 -8.12
N ALA A 23 5.32 -23.96 -8.92
CA ALA A 23 5.31 -25.39 -9.21
C ALA A 23 5.54 -26.24 -7.95
N ALA A 24 6.40 -25.80 -7.02
CA ALA A 24 6.59 -26.46 -5.73
C ALA A 24 5.33 -26.40 -4.86
N LEU A 25 4.69 -25.22 -4.76
CA LEU A 25 3.44 -25.02 -4.01
C LEU A 25 2.29 -25.86 -4.59
N ALA A 26 2.11 -25.85 -5.91
CA ALA A 26 1.09 -26.63 -6.60
C ALA A 26 1.30 -28.15 -6.40
N ARG A 27 2.53 -28.65 -6.47
CA ARG A 27 2.85 -30.07 -6.20
C ARG A 27 2.56 -30.48 -4.76
N ALA A 28 2.67 -29.55 -3.81
CA ALA A 28 2.30 -29.78 -2.42
C ALA A 28 0.79 -29.66 -2.16
N GLY A 29 -0.02 -29.41 -3.20
CA GLY A 29 -1.47 -29.22 -3.05
C GLY A 29 -1.86 -27.91 -2.35
N VAL A 30 -0.95 -26.93 -2.34
CA VAL A 30 -1.20 -25.60 -1.76
C VAL A 30 -1.89 -24.73 -2.81
N GLU A 31 -3.04 -24.16 -2.45
CA GLU A 31 -3.81 -23.27 -3.31
C GLU A 31 -3.16 -21.89 -3.40
N LEU A 32 -2.82 -21.45 -4.60
CA LEU A 32 -2.19 -20.16 -4.82
C LEU A 32 -3.24 -19.05 -4.95
N LEU A 33 -3.16 -18.07 -4.06
CA LEU A 33 -3.85 -16.79 -4.21
C LEU A 33 -3.15 -15.94 -5.30
N PRO A 34 -3.84 -14.93 -5.87
CA PRO A 34 -3.21 -14.00 -6.80
C PRO A 34 -1.93 -13.40 -6.21
N ASP A 35 -0.91 -13.28 -7.06
CA ASP A 35 0.37 -12.69 -6.65
C ASP A 35 0.21 -11.24 -6.25
N ALA A 36 1.14 -10.78 -5.42
CA ALA A 36 1.27 -9.37 -5.12
C ALA A 36 2.69 -8.89 -5.42
N ASP A 37 2.80 -7.75 -6.09
CA ASP A 37 4.06 -7.04 -6.19
C ASP A 37 4.27 -6.19 -4.94
N CYS A 38 5.44 -6.31 -4.34
CA CYS A 38 5.88 -5.43 -3.28
C CYS A 38 6.67 -4.28 -3.91
N GLY A 39 6.04 -3.11 -4.04
CA GLY A 39 6.76 -1.87 -4.32
C GLY A 39 7.76 -1.51 -3.21
N PRO A 40 8.60 -0.47 -3.39
CA PRO A 40 9.64 -0.08 -2.42
C PRO A 40 9.10 0.22 -1.01
N ASP A 41 7.85 0.70 -0.90
CA ASP A 41 7.15 0.96 0.37
C ASP A 41 6.05 -0.08 0.68
N GLY A 42 5.97 -1.16 -0.09
CA GLY A 42 4.88 -2.13 -0.02
C GLY A 42 5.03 -3.18 1.09
N LEU A 43 6.22 -3.29 1.70
CA LEU A 43 6.59 -4.41 2.56
C LEU A 43 5.69 -4.51 3.78
N GLU A 44 5.43 -3.41 4.49
CA GLU A 44 4.53 -3.38 5.65
C GLU A 44 3.12 -3.80 5.29
N HIS A 45 2.64 -3.41 4.10
CA HIS A 45 1.31 -3.81 3.67
C HIS A 45 1.24 -5.32 3.44
N GLN A 46 2.27 -5.90 2.82
CA GLN A 46 2.34 -7.34 2.59
C GLN A 46 2.49 -8.12 3.90
N LEU A 47 3.29 -7.62 4.84
CA LEU A 47 3.41 -8.20 6.18
C LEU A 47 2.10 -8.11 6.96
N LEU A 48 1.40 -6.97 6.90
CA LEU A 48 0.08 -6.82 7.52
C LEU A 48 -0.95 -7.76 6.90
N ALA A 49 -0.97 -7.90 5.57
CA ALA A 49 -1.84 -8.85 4.89
C ALA A 49 -1.50 -10.30 5.26
N ALA A 50 -0.21 -10.62 5.41
CA ALA A 50 0.25 -11.94 5.85
C ALA A 50 -0.23 -12.28 7.27
N ARG A 51 -0.32 -11.28 8.17
CA ARG A 51 -0.83 -11.48 9.54
C ARG A 51 -2.27 -12.01 9.57
N GLY A 52 -3.10 -11.54 8.65
CA GLY A 52 -4.50 -11.98 8.52
C GLY A 52 -4.69 -13.20 7.62
N LEU A 53 -3.64 -13.65 6.93
CA LEU A 53 -3.71 -14.81 6.05
C LEU A 53 -3.46 -16.08 6.86
N ARG A 54 -4.48 -16.92 6.98
CA ARG A 54 -4.32 -18.27 7.54
C ARG A 54 -3.71 -19.22 6.50
N GLY A 55 -2.42 -19.05 6.25
CA GLY A 55 -1.70 -19.77 5.22
C GLY A 55 -0.23 -19.39 5.16
N LEU A 56 0.38 -19.58 4.00
CA LEU A 56 1.78 -19.30 3.76
C LEU A 56 1.96 -18.04 2.91
N THR A 57 2.75 -17.08 3.37
CA THR A 57 3.22 -15.96 2.55
C THR A 57 4.68 -16.17 2.20
N VAL A 58 5.00 -16.26 0.92
CA VAL A 58 6.38 -16.40 0.43
C VAL A 58 6.83 -15.06 -0.14
N LEU A 59 7.84 -14.46 0.48
CA LEU A 59 8.51 -13.25 -0.01
C LEU A 59 9.76 -13.67 -0.78
N LEU A 60 9.78 -13.45 -2.10
CA LEU A 60 10.95 -13.73 -2.93
C LEU A 60 11.76 -12.46 -3.17
N GLY A 61 13.04 -12.49 -2.82
CA GLY A 61 14.00 -11.44 -3.13
C GLY A 61 14.49 -11.45 -4.58
N GLY A 62 15.35 -10.50 -4.93
CA GLY A 62 16.17 -10.54 -6.14
C GLY A 62 17.33 -11.54 -6.05
N PRO A 63 18.08 -11.76 -7.15
CA PRO A 63 19.22 -12.69 -7.19
C PRO A 63 20.44 -12.22 -6.37
N GLU A 64 20.45 -10.95 -5.96
CA GLU A 64 21.47 -10.39 -5.09
C GLU A 64 21.17 -10.66 -3.60
N ILE A 65 22.16 -10.42 -2.73
CA ILE A 65 21.98 -10.52 -1.29
C ILE A 65 20.83 -9.59 -0.89
N PRO A 66 19.77 -10.12 -0.22
CA PRO A 66 18.65 -9.28 0.21
C PRO A 66 19.13 -8.10 1.03
N ASP A 67 18.54 -6.92 0.84
CA ASP A 67 18.85 -5.74 1.64
C ASP A 67 18.74 -6.09 3.14
N PRO A 68 19.84 -5.97 3.93
CA PRO A 68 19.82 -6.28 5.35
C PRO A 68 18.74 -5.54 6.12
N ALA A 69 18.37 -4.32 5.70
CA ALA A 69 17.30 -3.53 6.31
C ALA A 69 15.91 -4.13 6.04
N VAL A 70 15.68 -4.65 4.83
CA VAL A 70 14.44 -5.39 4.48
C VAL A 70 14.34 -6.65 5.32
N MET A 71 15.43 -7.42 5.43
CA MET A 71 15.45 -8.64 6.23
C MET A 71 15.26 -8.36 7.72
N ALA A 72 15.79 -7.25 8.23
CA ALA A 72 15.55 -6.81 9.60
C ALA A 72 14.06 -6.49 9.84
N ARG A 73 13.42 -5.73 8.95
CA ARG A 73 11.97 -5.43 9.04
C ARG A 73 11.12 -6.69 9.00
N ILE A 74 11.46 -7.65 8.14
CA ILE A 74 10.74 -8.93 8.09
C ILE A 74 10.92 -9.66 9.43
N ARG A 75 12.14 -9.76 9.96
CA ARG A 75 12.40 -10.38 11.27
C ARG A 75 11.61 -9.74 12.41
N ASP A 76 11.55 -8.42 12.44
CA ASP A 76 10.86 -7.65 13.48
C ASP A 76 9.33 -7.80 13.40
N ALA A 77 8.80 -8.13 12.23
CA ALA A 77 7.36 -8.34 12.03
C ALA A 77 6.87 -9.75 12.41
N LEU A 78 7.78 -10.72 12.59
CA LEU A 78 7.44 -12.09 12.98
C LEU A 78 7.14 -12.15 14.48
N ASP A 79 6.03 -12.76 14.85
CA ASP A 79 5.69 -13.02 16.26
C ASP A 79 6.65 -14.06 16.87
N GLY A 80 7.21 -14.94 16.03
CA GLY A 80 8.20 -15.93 16.44
C GLY A 80 8.91 -16.52 15.23
N ARG A 81 10.24 -16.60 15.29
CA ARG A 81 11.07 -17.19 14.23
C ARG A 81 11.00 -18.71 14.26
N LEU A 82 11.07 -19.34 13.10
CA LEU A 82 11.23 -20.78 12.96
C LEU A 82 12.68 -21.16 13.29
N PRO A 83 12.96 -21.78 14.45
CA PRO A 83 14.34 -22.08 14.85
C PRO A 83 15.00 -23.05 13.87
N GLY A 84 16.27 -22.78 13.51
CA GLY A 84 17.07 -23.63 12.63
C GLY A 84 16.76 -23.48 11.13
N PHE A 85 15.75 -22.69 10.75
CA PHE A 85 15.42 -22.45 9.34
C PHE A 85 16.60 -21.84 8.57
N ASP A 86 17.29 -20.87 9.16
CA ASP A 86 18.47 -20.20 8.59
C ASP A 86 19.61 -21.19 8.29
N HIS A 87 19.85 -22.14 9.21
CA HIS A 87 20.87 -23.18 9.04
C HIS A 87 20.47 -24.17 7.94
N GLY A 88 19.22 -24.61 7.93
CA GLY A 88 18.69 -25.48 6.87
C GLY A 88 18.74 -24.81 5.50
N LEU A 89 18.39 -23.52 5.43
CA LEU A 89 18.43 -22.74 4.20
C LEU A 89 19.87 -22.63 3.67
N ARG A 90 20.85 -22.34 4.54
CA ARG A 90 22.27 -22.32 4.15
C ARG A 90 22.74 -23.67 3.65
N GLN A 91 22.29 -24.77 4.23
CA GLN A 91 22.64 -26.11 3.77
C GLN A 91 22.09 -26.37 2.36
N VAL A 92 20.83 -26.03 2.09
CA VAL A 92 20.24 -26.10 0.74
C VAL A 92 21.03 -25.24 -0.23
N GLN A 93 21.30 -23.99 0.14
CA GLN A 93 22.06 -23.05 -0.70
C GLN A 93 23.49 -23.48 -0.97
N PHE A 94 24.16 -24.13 -0.03
CA PHE A 94 25.54 -24.57 -0.21
C PHE A 94 25.65 -25.60 -1.35
N GLY A 95 24.62 -26.42 -1.57
CA GLY A 95 24.56 -27.35 -2.69
C GLY A 95 24.57 -26.64 -4.07
N HIS A 96 24.01 -25.43 -4.15
CA HIS A 96 23.87 -24.67 -5.39
C HIS A 96 24.94 -23.59 -5.57
N LEU A 97 25.27 -22.89 -4.48
CA LEU A 97 26.09 -21.68 -4.49
C LEU A 97 27.48 -21.90 -3.89
N GLY A 98 27.74 -23.08 -3.31
CA GLY A 98 28.98 -23.38 -2.58
C GLY A 98 29.24 -22.38 -1.47
N ALA A 99 30.47 -21.88 -1.38
CA ALA A 99 30.89 -20.92 -0.36
C ALA A 99 30.07 -19.61 -0.34
N ARG A 100 29.45 -19.21 -1.46
CA ARG A 100 28.62 -18.00 -1.52
C ARG A 100 27.35 -18.12 -0.67
N ALA A 101 26.91 -19.33 -0.33
CA ALA A 101 25.77 -19.56 0.55
C ALA A 101 25.95 -18.96 1.96
N VAL A 102 27.19 -18.69 2.39
CA VAL A 102 27.47 -18.03 3.68
C VAL A 102 26.89 -16.60 3.73
N LEU A 103 26.76 -15.95 2.58
CA LEU A 103 26.26 -14.56 2.46
C LEU A 103 24.75 -14.48 2.30
N ALA A 104 24.08 -15.60 2.07
CA ALA A 104 22.65 -15.61 1.85
C ALA A 104 21.91 -15.48 3.19
N ASP A 105 20.93 -14.58 3.20
CA ASP A 105 20.04 -14.35 4.33
C ASP A 105 18.63 -14.81 3.95
N GLY A 106 17.91 -15.29 4.95
CA GLY A 106 16.55 -15.80 4.82
C GLY A 106 15.95 -16.01 6.19
N VAL A 107 14.65 -15.79 6.29
CA VAL A 107 13.94 -15.93 7.56
C VAL A 107 12.58 -16.56 7.33
N ALA A 108 12.19 -17.44 8.24
CA ALA A 108 10.84 -17.96 8.33
C ALA A 108 10.31 -17.78 9.75
N GLY A 109 9.01 -17.64 9.88
CA GLY A 109 8.37 -17.59 11.19
C GLY A 109 6.87 -17.37 11.12
N ARG A 110 6.25 -17.33 12.30
CA ARG A 110 4.84 -16.98 12.45
C ARG A 110 4.64 -15.48 12.31
N CYS A 111 3.55 -15.13 11.63
CA CYS A 111 3.07 -13.76 11.48
C CYS A 111 1.55 -13.80 11.57
N GLY A 112 1.00 -13.44 12.73
CA GLY A 112 -0.42 -13.56 13.05
C GLY A 112 -0.94 -15.01 12.96
N ASP A 113 -1.94 -15.20 12.10
CA ASP A 113 -2.57 -16.49 11.83
C ASP A 113 -1.86 -17.30 10.73
N GLY A 114 -0.79 -16.75 10.15
CA GLY A 114 -0.04 -17.35 9.05
C GLY A 114 1.44 -17.60 9.33
N VAL A 115 2.11 -18.06 8.29
CA VAL A 115 3.56 -18.26 8.22
C VAL A 115 4.11 -17.35 7.13
N VAL A 116 5.17 -16.62 7.44
CA VAL A 116 5.93 -15.85 6.44
C VAL A 116 7.28 -16.52 6.24
N VAL A 117 7.68 -16.68 4.97
CA VAL A 117 8.99 -17.18 4.58
C VAL A 117 9.59 -16.20 3.58
N ALA A 118 10.72 -15.61 3.93
CA ALA A 118 11.52 -14.77 3.04
C ALA A 118 12.71 -15.57 2.52
N LEU A 119 12.76 -15.74 1.20
CA LEU A 119 13.77 -16.52 0.48
C LEU A 119 14.54 -15.63 -0.49
N PRO A 120 15.81 -15.96 -0.80
CA PRO A 120 16.56 -15.25 -1.83
C PRO A 120 16.00 -15.53 -3.23
N GLY A 121 16.36 -14.68 -4.19
CA GLY A 121 15.74 -14.67 -5.52
C GLY A 121 16.16 -15.73 -6.53
N SER A 122 16.99 -16.69 -6.16
CA SER A 122 17.19 -17.87 -7.00
C SER A 122 15.96 -18.77 -6.87
N GLU A 123 15.15 -18.85 -7.91
CA GLU A 123 13.90 -19.62 -7.91
C GLU A 123 14.10 -21.10 -7.56
N GLU A 124 15.12 -21.73 -8.12
CA GLU A 124 15.39 -23.15 -7.91
C GLU A 124 15.71 -23.42 -6.44
N VAL A 125 16.59 -22.58 -5.87
CA VAL A 125 16.95 -22.64 -4.45
C VAL A 125 15.75 -22.32 -3.56
N ALA A 126 14.94 -21.32 -3.91
CA ALA A 126 13.75 -20.96 -3.16
C ALA A 126 12.71 -22.09 -3.18
N ALA A 127 12.48 -22.70 -4.34
CA ALA A 127 11.59 -23.85 -4.50
C ALA A 127 12.08 -25.07 -3.71
N GLU A 128 13.39 -25.36 -3.74
CA GLU A 128 13.98 -26.46 -2.98
C GLU A 128 13.93 -26.21 -1.47
N ALA A 129 14.26 -25.00 -1.01
CA ALA A 129 14.18 -24.63 0.39
C ALA A 129 12.74 -24.75 0.91
N LEU A 130 11.77 -24.30 0.11
CA LEU A 130 10.36 -24.41 0.45
C LEU A 130 9.92 -25.88 0.55
N THR A 131 10.29 -26.70 -0.44
CA THR A 131 9.97 -28.14 -0.52
C THR A 131 10.62 -28.94 0.61
N THR A 132 11.84 -28.58 1.00
CA THR A 132 12.63 -29.35 1.97
C THR A 132 12.38 -28.92 3.40
N LEU A 133 12.24 -27.61 3.64
CA LEU A 133 12.26 -27.04 5.00
C LEU A 133 10.89 -26.62 5.52
N VAL A 134 9.99 -26.19 4.63
CA VAL A 134 8.73 -25.53 5.04
C VAL A 134 7.53 -26.44 4.81
N LEU A 135 7.32 -26.87 3.56
CA LEU A 135 6.13 -27.64 3.17
C LEU A 135 5.92 -28.92 3.98
N PRO A 136 6.97 -29.72 4.32
CA PRO A 136 6.79 -30.95 5.11
C PRO A 136 6.28 -30.71 6.53
N ILE A 137 6.38 -29.48 7.04
CA ILE A 137 5.99 -29.12 8.40
C ILE A 137 4.90 -28.03 8.43
N LEU A 138 4.38 -27.60 7.28
CA LEU A 138 3.50 -26.44 7.16
C LEU A 138 2.23 -26.58 8.01
N ASP A 139 1.63 -27.77 8.04
CA ASP A 139 0.44 -28.06 8.86
C ASP A 139 0.70 -27.90 10.36
N ARG A 140 1.95 -28.08 10.81
CA ARG A 140 2.34 -27.88 12.23
C ARG A 140 2.67 -26.43 12.54
N LEU A 141 3.04 -25.65 11.52
CA LEU A 141 3.37 -24.24 11.67
C LEU A 141 2.11 -23.37 11.71
N LEU A 142 1.07 -23.78 10.98
CA LEU A 142 -0.22 -23.09 10.98
C LEU A 142 -0.96 -23.32 12.30
N PRO A 143 -1.64 -22.30 12.84
CA PRO A 143 -2.46 -22.49 14.03
C PRO A 143 -3.56 -23.51 13.74
N ALA A 144 -3.83 -24.36 14.74
CA ALA A 144 -4.96 -25.27 14.72
C ALA A 144 -6.24 -24.48 14.40
N PRO A 145 -7.20 -25.08 13.67
CA PRO A 145 -8.50 -24.46 13.52
C PRO A 145 -9.03 -24.19 14.91
N ALA A 146 -9.24 -22.92 15.23
CA ALA A 146 -10.03 -22.58 16.39
C ALA A 146 -11.38 -23.28 16.16
N ASP A 147 -11.78 -24.17 17.07
CA ASP A 147 -13.21 -24.44 17.24
C ASP A 147 -13.90 -23.08 17.34
N ASP A 148 -15.06 -22.94 16.68
CA ASP A 148 -15.84 -21.72 16.37
C ASP A 148 -16.22 -20.81 17.57
N ALA A 149 -15.29 -20.53 18.49
CA ALA A 149 -15.40 -19.47 19.46
C ALA A 149 -15.06 -18.16 18.74
N PRO A 150 -16.04 -17.25 18.56
CA PRO A 150 -15.80 -15.97 17.91
C PRO A 150 -14.76 -15.21 18.71
N ARG A 151 -13.60 -14.97 18.10
CA ARG A 151 -12.61 -14.04 18.67
C ARG A 151 -13.12 -12.61 18.47
N PRO A 152 -13.07 -11.74 19.49
CA PRO A 152 -13.43 -10.35 19.30
C PRO A 152 -12.39 -9.70 18.38
N GLY A 153 -12.80 -9.33 17.16
CA GLY A 153 -12.04 -8.44 16.29
C GLY A 153 -11.80 -8.89 14.84
N SER A 154 -12.28 -10.05 14.39
CA SER A 154 -12.04 -10.50 13.00
C SER A 154 -13.31 -10.97 12.29
N HIS A 155 -14.15 -10.01 11.90
CA HIS A 155 -15.09 -10.18 10.79
C HIS A 155 -15.00 -8.94 9.90
N VAL A 156 -14.33 -9.06 8.76
CA VAL A 156 -14.61 -8.21 7.61
C VAL A 156 -15.66 -8.96 6.82
N ASP A 157 -16.93 -8.77 7.19
CA ASP A 157 -18.03 -9.25 6.37
C ASP A 157 -18.07 -8.38 5.10
N LEU A 158 -17.77 -8.99 3.95
CA LEU A 158 -18.04 -8.42 2.64
C LEU A 158 -19.57 -8.35 2.47
N VAL A 159 -20.18 -7.28 2.94
CA VAL A 159 -21.61 -6.99 2.77
C VAL A 159 -21.91 -6.74 1.28
N GLN A 160 -22.64 -7.65 0.64
CA GLN A 160 -23.37 -7.35 -0.59
C GLN A 160 -24.56 -6.44 -0.25
N ALA A 161 -24.58 -5.23 -0.81
CA ALA A 161 -25.69 -4.29 -0.65
C ALA A 161 -26.90 -4.70 -1.52
N PRO A 162 -28.15 -4.48 -1.04
CA PRO A 162 -29.35 -4.84 -1.78
C PRO A 162 -29.63 -3.85 -2.93
N ALA A 163 -30.09 -4.40 -4.05
CA ALA A 163 -30.45 -3.65 -5.25
C ALA A 163 -31.74 -2.82 -5.06
N GLY A 164 -31.60 -1.49 -5.00
CA GLY A 164 -32.69 -0.53 -5.19
C GLY A 164 -32.86 -0.15 -6.67
N PRO A 165 -34.05 0.31 -7.08
CA PRO A 165 -34.43 0.42 -8.49
C PRO A 165 -33.66 1.52 -9.24
N ALA A 166 -33.27 1.18 -10.46
CA ALA A 166 -32.29 1.86 -11.29
C ALA A 166 -32.80 3.20 -11.87
N ALA A 167 -32.01 4.25 -11.70
CA ALA A 167 -32.00 5.39 -12.60
C ALA A 167 -31.29 5.01 -13.92
N PRO A 168 -31.67 5.59 -15.07
CA PRO A 168 -31.15 5.19 -16.37
C PRO A 168 -29.65 5.46 -16.47
N ARG A 169 -28.88 4.37 -16.70
CA ARG A 169 -27.43 4.40 -16.91
C ARG A 169 -27.13 4.87 -18.35
N PRO A 170 -26.18 5.80 -18.54
CA PRO A 170 -25.57 6.03 -19.85
C PRO A 170 -24.73 4.79 -20.23
N ASP A 171 -24.69 4.52 -21.53
CA ASP A 171 -24.25 3.29 -22.19
C ASP A 171 -23.02 2.61 -21.56
N ALA A 172 -23.22 1.36 -21.14
CA ALA A 172 -22.22 0.49 -20.56
C ALA A 172 -21.78 -0.54 -21.61
N ASP A 173 -20.65 -0.29 -22.28
CA ASP A 173 -19.87 -1.30 -23.00
C ASP A 173 -18.42 -0.83 -23.23
N GLU A 174 -17.71 -0.48 -22.15
CA GLU A 174 -16.24 -0.44 -22.15
C GLU A 174 -15.70 -1.34 -21.03
N PRO A 175 -14.84 -2.34 -21.35
CA PRO A 175 -14.36 -3.31 -20.38
C PRO A 175 -13.44 -2.64 -19.35
N THR A 176 -13.84 -2.68 -18.08
CA THR A 176 -13.12 -2.10 -16.93
C THR A 176 -11.93 -2.95 -16.46
N ALA A 177 -11.62 -4.05 -17.15
CA ALA A 177 -10.54 -4.97 -16.80
C ALA A 177 -9.18 -4.40 -17.24
N GLY A 178 -8.37 -3.94 -16.28
CA GLY A 178 -6.93 -3.67 -16.51
C GLY A 178 -6.39 -2.31 -16.08
N ARG A 179 -7.18 -1.44 -15.45
CA ARG A 179 -6.62 -0.17 -14.91
C ARG A 179 -5.89 -0.45 -13.59
N SER A 180 -4.57 -0.29 -13.59
CA SER A 180 -3.71 -0.36 -12.40
C SER A 180 -3.18 1.02 -12.02
N GLY A 181 -2.62 1.18 -10.82
CA GLY A 181 -1.97 2.42 -10.37
C GLY A 181 -2.93 3.61 -10.27
N TRP A 182 -2.48 4.80 -10.69
CA TRP A 182 -3.26 6.03 -10.54
C TRP A 182 -4.49 6.09 -11.45
N GLN A 183 -4.52 5.36 -12.57
CA GLN A 183 -5.72 5.31 -13.42
C GLN A 183 -6.89 4.62 -12.71
N ALA A 184 -6.61 3.66 -11.82
CA ALA A 184 -7.64 3.06 -10.96
C ALA A 184 -8.19 4.11 -9.99
N GLY A 185 -7.32 4.94 -9.39
CA GLY A 185 -7.73 6.06 -8.54
C GLY A 185 -8.58 7.09 -9.27
N LEU A 186 -8.20 7.47 -10.50
CA LEU A 186 -8.98 8.38 -11.33
C LEU A 186 -10.36 7.78 -11.68
N ALA A 187 -10.40 6.50 -12.07
CA ALA A 187 -11.65 5.81 -12.38
C ALA A 187 -12.57 5.69 -11.17
N ALA A 188 -12.02 5.44 -9.97
CA ALA A 188 -12.78 5.30 -8.74
C ALA A 188 -13.55 6.58 -8.35
N ILE A 189 -13.03 7.75 -8.72
CA ILE A 189 -13.72 9.04 -8.52
C ILE A 189 -14.58 9.45 -9.72
N GLY A 190 -14.73 8.57 -10.72
CA GLY A 190 -15.45 8.86 -11.98
C GLY A 190 -14.77 9.91 -12.85
N GLY A 191 -13.49 10.20 -12.61
CA GLY A 191 -12.74 11.23 -13.33
C GLY A 191 -12.37 10.79 -14.75
N GLN A 192 -12.41 11.73 -15.68
CA GLN A 192 -11.93 11.57 -17.05
C GLN A 192 -10.77 12.52 -17.33
N LEU A 193 -9.75 12.05 -18.05
CA LEU A 193 -8.57 12.83 -18.37
C LEU A 193 -8.74 13.56 -19.71
N ASP A 194 -8.75 14.88 -19.69
CA ASP A 194 -8.68 15.76 -20.88
C ASP A 194 -7.26 16.35 -20.94
N ARG A 195 -6.44 15.82 -21.85
CA ARG A 195 -5.03 16.22 -22.03
C ARG A 195 -4.85 17.48 -22.87
N ASP A 196 -5.89 17.89 -23.59
CA ASP A 196 -5.83 19.04 -24.50
C ASP A 196 -6.14 20.36 -23.77
N ARG A 197 -6.61 20.28 -22.51
CA ARG A 197 -6.97 21.45 -21.70
C ARG A 197 -6.22 21.51 -20.38
N TRP A 198 -5.87 22.72 -19.97
CA TRP A 198 -5.07 22.98 -18.78
C TRP A 198 -5.79 24.07 -17.97
N PRO A 199 -6.44 23.72 -16.85
CA PRO A 199 -7.15 24.71 -16.06
C PRO A 199 -6.15 25.54 -15.24
N PRO A 200 -6.50 26.76 -14.83
CA PRO A 200 -5.67 27.53 -13.93
C PRO A 200 -5.50 26.79 -12.59
N LEU A 201 -4.36 26.98 -11.94
CA LEU A 201 -4.15 26.52 -10.56
C LEU A 201 -5.09 27.29 -9.61
N PRO A 202 -5.56 26.65 -8.53
CA PRO A 202 -6.27 27.34 -7.46
C PRO A 202 -5.55 28.58 -6.95
N ALA A 203 -6.31 29.63 -6.63
CA ALA A 203 -5.75 30.93 -6.27
C ALA A 203 -4.79 30.86 -5.08
N VAL A 204 -4.99 29.90 -4.16
CA VAL A 204 -4.11 29.65 -3.02
C VAL A 204 -2.64 29.40 -3.40
N PHE A 205 -2.35 28.80 -4.57
CA PHE A 205 -0.99 28.53 -5.00
C PHE A 205 -0.21 29.82 -5.32
N SER A 206 -0.89 30.96 -5.51
CA SER A 206 -0.21 32.26 -5.58
C SER A 206 0.37 32.72 -4.23
N ARG A 207 -0.19 32.23 -3.12
CA ARG A 207 0.19 32.58 -1.74
C ARG A 207 1.18 31.58 -1.12
N VAL A 208 1.25 30.35 -1.65
CA VAL A 208 2.11 29.28 -1.14
C VAL A 208 3.14 28.90 -2.21
N ALA A 209 4.10 29.81 -2.46
CA ALA A 209 5.10 29.65 -3.52
C ALA A 209 5.84 28.30 -3.50
N PRO A 210 6.26 27.74 -2.34
CA PRO A 210 6.90 26.43 -2.32
C PRO A 210 6.02 25.30 -2.89
N ALA A 211 4.71 25.31 -2.60
CA ALA A 211 3.79 24.31 -3.13
C ALA A 211 3.57 24.47 -4.64
N ARG A 212 3.49 25.72 -5.12
CA ARG A 212 3.41 26.01 -6.56
C ARG A 212 4.65 25.49 -7.30
N ASN A 213 5.83 25.77 -6.76
CA ASN A 213 7.10 25.34 -7.35
C ASN A 213 7.15 23.80 -7.51
N VAL A 214 6.61 23.04 -6.55
CA VAL A 214 6.51 21.57 -6.67
C VAL A 214 5.65 21.19 -7.88
N LEU A 215 4.45 21.75 -8.03
CA LEU A 215 3.56 21.46 -9.16
C LEU A 215 4.18 21.86 -10.52
N GLU A 216 4.95 22.95 -10.55
CA GLU A 216 5.67 23.41 -11.74
C GLU A 216 6.78 22.43 -12.19
N THR A 217 7.22 21.51 -11.32
CA THR A 217 8.16 20.44 -11.70
C THR A 217 7.49 19.23 -12.36
N ALA A 218 6.16 19.18 -12.43
CA ALA A 218 5.44 18.09 -13.10
C ALA A 218 5.85 18.01 -14.57
N GLY A 219 6.15 16.79 -15.04
CA GLY A 219 6.55 16.60 -16.44
C GLY A 219 5.35 16.61 -17.39
N GLU A 220 4.15 16.32 -16.89
CA GLU A 220 2.90 16.48 -17.65
C GLU A 220 1.79 17.04 -16.75
N ARG A 221 0.93 17.89 -17.35
CA ARG A 221 -0.27 18.44 -16.72
C ARG A 221 -1.47 18.29 -17.65
N ALA A 222 -2.65 18.08 -17.09
CA ALA A 222 -3.90 17.94 -17.84
C ALA A 222 -5.09 18.46 -17.02
N THR A 223 -6.30 18.31 -17.55
CA THR A 223 -7.57 18.51 -16.83
C THR A 223 -8.16 17.16 -16.47
N CYS A 224 -8.59 16.99 -15.22
CA CYS A 224 -9.53 15.95 -14.81
C CYS A 224 -10.94 16.53 -14.83
N VAL A 225 -11.86 15.87 -15.53
CA VAL A 225 -13.29 16.21 -15.55
C VAL A 225 -14.02 15.21 -14.67
N LEU A 226 -14.67 15.70 -13.62
CA LEU A 226 -15.48 14.87 -12.71
C LEU A 226 -16.92 14.73 -13.22
N PRO A 227 -17.69 13.74 -12.73
CA PRO A 227 -19.09 13.53 -13.14
C PRO A 227 -20.02 14.72 -12.86
N ASP A 228 -19.69 15.54 -11.85
CA ASP A 228 -20.41 16.76 -11.50
C ASP A 228 -20.05 17.97 -12.40
N GLY A 229 -19.20 17.76 -13.41
CA GLY A 229 -18.74 18.78 -14.35
C GLY A 229 -17.58 19.64 -13.84
N ARG A 230 -17.12 19.44 -12.60
CA ARG A 230 -15.91 20.14 -12.10
C ARG A 230 -14.71 19.77 -12.95
N ARG A 231 -13.85 20.77 -13.17
CA ARG A 231 -12.59 20.65 -13.92
C ARG A 231 -11.43 20.94 -13.00
N LEU A 232 -10.63 19.92 -12.73
CA LEU A 232 -9.56 19.98 -11.75
C LEU A 232 -8.21 19.81 -12.44
N PRO A 233 -7.19 20.63 -12.13
CA PRO A 233 -5.85 20.38 -12.63
C PRO A 233 -5.27 19.07 -12.07
N ILE A 234 -4.66 18.28 -12.94
CA ILE A 234 -3.99 17.02 -12.61
C ILE A 234 -2.54 17.05 -13.09
N PHE A 235 -1.62 16.60 -12.25
CA PHE A 235 -0.17 16.69 -12.43
C PHE A 235 0.46 15.30 -12.35
N GLY A 236 1.35 14.97 -13.30
CA GLY A 236 2.03 13.68 -13.38
C GLY A 236 3.55 13.79 -13.34
N TRP A 237 4.18 12.92 -12.55
CA TRP A 237 5.63 12.72 -12.49
C TRP A 237 6.00 11.27 -12.85
N PRO A 238 6.85 11.05 -13.87
CA PRO A 238 7.36 12.05 -14.82
C PRO A 238 6.32 12.48 -15.87
N ASP A 239 5.23 11.73 -16.03
CA ASP A 239 4.20 11.99 -17.05
C ASP A 239 2.83 11.42 -16.60
N LEU A 240 1.76 11.62 -17.38
CA LEU A 240 0.42 11.06 -17.13
C LEU A 240 0.14 9.84 -18.01
N ARG A 241 1.17 9.16 -18.50
CA ARG A 241 1.06 8.03 -19.46
C ARG A 241 1.33 6.70 -18.79
N ARG A 242 2.29 6.66 -17.86
CA ARG A 242 2.69 5.43 -17.18
C ARG A 242 1.76 5.15 -16.00
N SER A 243 1.42 3.89 -15.79
CA SER A 243 0.57 3.48 -14.65
C SER A 243 1.22 3.71 -13.28
N HIS A 244 2.55 3.69 -13.22
CA HIS A 244 3.34 3.92 -12.00
C HIS A 244 3.68 5.39 -11.75
N SER A 245 3.21 6.33 -12.58
CA SER A 245 3.46 7.75 -12.37
C SER A 245 2.89 8.22 -11.04
N LYS A 246 3.58 9.17 -10.40
CA LYS A 246 3.03 9.91 -9.26
C LYS A 246 2.06 10.92 -9.82
N VAL A 247 0.83 10.86 -9.37
CA VAL A 247 -0.24 11.71 -9.87
C VAL A 247 -0.93 12.41 -8.72
N LEU A 248 -1.01 13.74 -8.82
CA LEU A 248 -1.72 14.61 -7.90
C LEU A 248 -2.88 15.29 -8.63
N LEU A 249 -4.06 15.23 -8.03
CA LEU A 249 -5.24 15.98 -8.43
C LEU A 249 -5.43 17.13 -7.46
N VAL A 250 -5.69 18.33 -7.96
CA VAL A 250 -5.72 19.55 -7.15
C VAL A 250 -7.08 20.21 -7.33
N ALA A 251 -7.76 20.54 -6.24
CA ALA A 251 -9.05 21.24 -6.25
C ALA A 251 -9.00 22.53 -5.42
N GLU A 252 -9.98 23.39 -5.65
CA GLU A 252 -10.20 24.56 -4.80
C GLU A 252 -10.53 24.13 -3.37
N GLY A 253 -10.08 24.92 -2.40
CA GLY A 253 -10.31 24.66 -0.99
C GLY A 253 -9.87 25.85 -0.14
N GLU A 254 -10.47 25.96 1.04
CA GLU A 254 -10.10 26.94 2.06
C GLU A 254 -9.65 26.21 3.34
N PRO A 255 -8.67 26.76 4.10
CA PRO A 255 -7.81 27.89 3.72
C PRO A 255 -6.75 27.50 2.68
N LEU A 256 -6.63 26.20 2.37
CA LEU A 256 -5.69 25.63 1.41
C LEU A 256 -6.43 24.76 0.38
N ALA A 257 -5.80 24.57 -0.78
CA ALA A 257 -6.33 23.70 -1.82
C ALA A 257 -6.43 22.26 -1.30
N GLU A 258 -7.49 21.57 -1.73
CA GLU A 258 -7.57 20.14 -1.58
C GLU A 258 -6.60 19.49 -2.58
N VAL A 259 -5.87 18.47 -2.14
CA VAL A 259 -4.94 17.73 -3.00
C VAL A 259 -5.13 16.25 -2.77
N VAL A 260 -5.26 15.46 -3.84
CA VAL A 260 -5.44 14.00 -3.77
C VAL A 260 -4.32 13.29 -4.53
N ALA A 261 -3.63 12.37 -3.87
CA ALA A 261 -2.58 11.54 -4.46
C ALA A 261 -3.18 10.25 -5.08
N LEU A 262 -3.59 10.31 -6.34
CA LEU A 262 -4.29 9.21 -7.03
C LEU A 262 -3.46 7.92 -7.14
N HIS A 263 -2.14 8.04 -7.20
CA HIS A 263 -1.21 6.91 -7.28
C HIS A 263 -1.12 6.08 -5.98
N ARG A 264 -1.83 6.48 -4.91
CA ARG A 264 -1.92 5.74 -3.64
C ARG A 264 -3.22 4.95 -3.49
N HIS A 265 -4.07 4.93 -4.52
CA HIS A 265 -5.28 4.12 -4.54
C HIS A 265 -5.00 2.64 -4.22
N PRO A 266 -5.84 1.96 -3.39
CA PRO A 266 -7.15 2.40 -2.89
C PRO A 266 -7.11 3.31 -1.66
N ARG A 267 -5.93 3.64 -1.12
CA ARG A 267 -5.84 4.51 0.05
C ARG A 267 -6.11 5.95 -0.34
N GLN A 268 -6.99 6.60 0.39
CA GLN A 268 -7.14 8.05 0.32
C GLN A 268 -5.91 8.70 0.98
N VAL A 269 -5.17 9.46 0.19
CA VAL A 269 -3.99 10.22 0.60
C VAL A 269 -4.14 11.62 0.01
N GLY A 270 -3.94 12.63 0.84
CA GLY A 270 -4.16 14.01 0.41
C GLY A 270 -4.43 15.00 1.53
N VAL A 271 -4.55 16.28 1.15
CA VAL A 271 -4.91 17.41 2.03
C VAL A 271 -6.39 17.65 1.91
N VAL A 272 -7.10 17.74 3.05
CA VAL A 272 -8.55 17.94 3.09
C VAL A 272 -8.89 19.43 3.02
N SER A 273 -10.01 19.75 2.39
CA SER A 273 -10.58 21.09 2.38
C SER A 273 -11.60 21.28 3.51
N GLU A 274 -11.79 22.54 3.93
CA GLU A 274 -12.95 22.92 4.72
C GLU A 274 -14.20 22.91 3.82
N GLY A 275 -15.29 22.28 4.28
CA GLY A 275 -16.53 22.08 3.50
C GLY A 275 -16.52 20.76 2.70
N GLY A 276 -17.36 19.81 3.13
CA GLY A 276 -17.37 18.41 2.66
C GLY A 276 -17.79 18.13 1.20
N ALA A 277 -17.56 19.06 0.27
CA ALA A 277 -17.70 18.85 -1.18
C ALA A 277 -16.42 18.31 -1.85
N GLY A 278 -15.40 18.03 -1.04
CA GLY A 278 -14.12 17.49 -1.50
C GLY A 278 -14.18 16.02 -1.93
N LEU A 279 -13.05 15.53 -2.43
CA LEU A 279 -12.80 14.13 -2.78
C LEU A 279 -12.32 13.31 -1.58
N LEU A 280 -11.90 13.97 -0.50
CA LEU A 280 -11.48 13.41 0.77
C LEU A 280 -12.52 13.69 1.87
N PRO A 281 -12.43 13.02 3.03
CA PRO A 281 -13.23 13.39 4.20
C PRO A 281 -13.04 14.88 4.52
N GLY A 282 -14.12 15.60 4.82
CA GLY A 282 -14.04 17.02 5.13
C GLY A 282 -13.28 17.28 6.43
N ALA A 283 -12.74 18.49 6.58
CA ALA A 283 -12.02 18.92 7.79
C ALA A 283 -12.80 18.69 9.11
N ASP A 284 -14.14 18.84 9.06
CA ASP A 284 -15.06 18.66 10.20
C ASP A 284 -15.43 17.19 10.48
N SER A 285 -14.84 16.24 9.74
CA SER A 285 -15.05 14.82 9.99
C SER A 285 -14.50 14.42 11.36
N ASP A 286 -15.09 13.38 11.97
CA ASP A 286 -14.65 12.88 13.26
C ASP A 286 -13.20 12.38 13.21
N LEU A 287 -12.28 13.20 13.72
CA LEU A 287 -10.85 12.94 13.74
C LEU A 287 -10.51 11.65 14.49
N ASP A 288 -11.20 11.35 15.60
CA ASP A 288 -10.92 10.18 16.42
C ASP A 288 -11.28 8.89 15.68
N SER A 289 -12.45 8.87 15.03
CA SER A 289 -12.87 7.74 14.21
C SER A 289 -11.88 7.50 13.07
N ILE A 290 -11.51 8.55 12.33
CA ILE A 290 -10.57 8.46 11.20
C ILE A 290 -9.18 8.01 11.69
N ALA A 291 -8.70 8.56 12.81
CA ALA A 291 -7.40 8.20 13.36
C ALA A 291 -7.36 6.74 13.85
N ARG A 292 -8.41 6.25 14.49
CA ARG A 292 -8.51 4.84 14.88
C ARG A 292 -8.51 3.91 13.67
N GLU A 293 -9.27 4.25 12.64
CA GLU A 293 -9.30 3.49 11.39
C GLU A 293 -7.91 3.43 10.73
N ARG A 294 -7.18 4.56 10.70
CA ARG A 294 -5.92 4.66 9.97
C ARG A 294 -4.69 4.22 10.75
N THR A 295 -4.68 4.48 12.04
CA THR A 295 -3.47 4.36 12.88
C THR A 295 -3.63 3.35 14.02
N GLY A 296 -4.86 2.86 14.25
CA GLY A 296 -5.20 1.95 15.34
C GLY A 296 -5.49 2.64 16.68
N SER A 297 -5.21 3.94 16.81
CA SER A 297 -5.43 4.71 18.04
C SER A 297 -5.81 6.17 17.75
N PRO A 298 -6.60 6.83 18.61
CA PRO A 298 -6.88 8.26 18.45
C PRO A 298 -5.63 9.10 18.79
N PRO A 299 -5.50 10.32 18.25
CA PRO A 299 -4.48 11.26 18.69
C PRO A 299 -4.65 11.63 20.18
N PRO A 300 -3.58 12.10 20.85
CA PRO A 300 -3.63 12.42 22.28
C PRO A 300 -4.51 13.63 22.62
N ASP A 301 -4.67 14.59 21.70
CA ASP A 301 -5.53 15.76 21.89
C ASP A 301 -6.46 15.99 20.68
N PHE A 302 -7.44 16.86 20.87
CA PHE A 302 -8.39 17.28 19.85
C PHE A 302 -7.76 18.16 18.75
N GLY A 303 -8.38 18.15 17.57
CA GLY A 303 -8.03 19.03 16.46
C GLY A 303 -8.97 18.85 15.27
N THR A 304 -8.67 19.58 14.20
CA THR A 304 -9.41 19.48 12.93
C THR A 304 -8.58 18.68 11.93
N LEU A 305 -9.20 17.78 11.17
CA LEU A 305 -8.47 17.00 10.17
C LEU A 305 -7.83 17.95 9.13
N PHE A 306 -6.58 17.66 8.75
CA PHE A 306 -5.81 18.46 7.79
C PHE A 306 -5.36 17.64 6.59
N ALA A 307 -4.83 16.43 6.80
CA ALA A 307 -4.39 15.56 5.72
C ALA A 307 -4.36 14.09 6.15
N LEU A 308 -4.29 13.20 5.17
CA LEU A 308 -4.17 11.76 5.33
C LEU A 308 -2.96 11.26 4.53
N GLU A 309 -2.10 10.44 5.14
CA GLU A 309 -1.01 9.78 4.43
C GLU A 309 -0.76 8.37 4.98
N GLY A 310 -1.21 7.35 4.25
CA GLY A 310 -1.00 5.96 4.65
C GLY A 310 -1.60 5.66 6.02
N GLY A 311 -0.75 5.32 6.99
CA GLY A 311 -1.09 5.08 8.39
C GLY A 311 -0.87 6.30 9.30
N THR A 312 -0.77 7.50 8.73
CA THR A 312 -0.56 8.75 9.45
C THR A 312 -1.73 9.69 9.18
N VAL A 313 -2.26 10.31 10.24
CA VAL A 313 -3.22 11.41 10.14
C VAL A 313 -2.54 12.72 10.49
N TYR A 314 -2.91 13.78 9.78
CA TYR A 314 -2.45 15.13 10.06
C TYR A 314 -3.64 15.96 10.51
N TYR A 315 -3.46 16.74 11.57
CA TYR A 315 -4.53 17.55 12.15
C TYR A 315 -4.02 18.89 12.65
N ARG A 316 -4.92 19.88 12.64
CA ARG A 316 -4.66 21.25 13.07
C ARG A 316 -5.02 21.41 14.54
N ARG A 317 -4.06 21.84 15.36
CA ARG A 317 -4.25 22.20 16.78
C ARG A 317 -3.48 23.48 17.09
N ASN A 318 -4.16 24.47 17.67
CA ASN A 318 -3.57 25.78 18.03
C ASN A 318 -2.81 26.46 16.88
N GLY A 319 -3.36 26.41 15.66
CA GLY A 319 -2.75 27.02 14.46
C GLY A 319 -1.53 26.29 13.90
N ARG A 320 -1.16 25.13 14.46
CA ARG A 320 -0.07 24.27 13.98
C ARG A 320 -0.61 22.96 13.44
N ILE A 321 0.17 22.31 12.59
CA ILE A 321 -0.12 20.97 12.07
C ILE A 321 0.68 19.95 12.86
N TRP A 322 -0.01 18.91 13.30
CA TRP A 322 0.56 17.77 13.98
C TRP A 322 0.33 16.52 13.15
N SER A 323 1.30 15.62 13.12
CA SER A 323 1.16 14.28 12.55
C SER A 323 1.06 13.23 13.66
N TRP A 324 0.21 12.23 13.47
CA TRP A 324 0.00 11.11 14.37
C TRP A 324 0.04 9.80 13.60
N ASP A 325 0.96 8.91 14.00
CA ASP A 325 1.17 7.60 13.37
C ASP A 325 0.59 6.42 14.18
N GLY A 326 -0.20 6.73 15.22
CA GLY A 326 -0.75 5.74 16.15
C GLY A 326 0.08 5.55 17.42
N SER A 327 1.32 6.06 17.43
CA SER A 327 2.25 5.91 18.55
C SER A 327 2.95 7.21 18.95
N ARG A 328 3.28 8.06 17.98
CA ARG A 328 4.05 9.29 18.16
C ARG A 328 3.37 10.45 17.48
N GLU A 329 3.36 11.56 18.19
CA GLU A 329 2.93 12.84 17.68
C GLU A 329 4.16 13.67 17.27
N ARG A 330 4.09 14.38 16.14
CA ARG A 330 5.15 15.29 15.68
C ARG A 330 4.58 16.62 15.23
N ASP A 331 5.28 17.69 15.58
CA ASP A 331 4.97 19.04 15.10
C ASP A 331 5.51 19.22 13.68
N GLU A 332 4.62 19.41 12.72
CA GLU A 332 4.92 19.61 11.29
C GLU A 332 4.96 21.11 10.92
N GLY A 333 4.81 22.00 11.90
CA GLY A 333 4.91 23.44 11.75
C GLY A 333 3.60 24.12 11.38
N SER A 334 3.70 25.19 10.58
CA SER A 334 2.52 25.93 10.11
C SER A 334 1.78 25.18 8.98
N PRO A 335 0.48 25.46 8.75
CA PRO A 335 -0.29 24.83 7.68
C PRO A 335 0.35 24.94 6.29
N THR A 336 0.93 26.09 5.95
CA THR A 336 1.59 26.29 4.65
C THR A 336 2.88 25.50 4.51
N GLN A 337 3.66 25.36 5.59
CA GLN A 337 4.87 24.53 5.62
C GLN A 337 4.54 23.05 5.49
N ALA A 338 3.59 22.56 6.30
CA ALA A 338 3.14 21.17 6.24
C ALA A 338 2.56 20.83 4.86
N PHE A 339 1.73 21.72 4.30
CA PHE A 339 1.16 21.57 2.96
C PHE A 339 2.25 21.40 1.88
N ALA A 340 3.24 22.30 1.85
CA ALA A 340 4.32 22.22 0.87
C ALA A 340 5.18 20.95 1.04
N SER A 341 5.48 20.56 2.28
CA SER A 341 6.23 19.35 2.59
C SER A 341 5.50 18.06 2.16
N LEU A 342 4.19 17.99 2.39
CA LEU A 342 3.36 16.87 1.95
C LEU A 342 3.30 16.78 0.42
N LEU A 343 3.09 17.91 -0.26
CA LEU A 343 3.06 17.96 -1.72
C LEU A 343 4.36 17.44 -2.33
N LEU A 344 5.50 17.88 -1.80
CA LEU A 344 6.83 17.44 -2.23
C LEU A 344 7.03 15.95 -2.01
N ARG A 345 6.58 15.42 -0.87
CA ARG A 345 6.68 14.00 -0.55
C ARG A 345 5.88 13.16 -1.53
N TRP A 346 4.65 13.55 -1.83
CA TRP A 346 3.78 12.80 -2.76
C TRP A 346 4.16 12.97 -4.23
N SER A 347 4.87 14.02 -4.61
CA SER A 347 5.41 14.14 -5.97
C SER A 347 6.66 13.27 -6.19
N GLN A 348 7.38 12.92 -5.11
CA GLN A 348 8.62 12.14 -5.17
C GLN A 348 8.44 10.64 -4.89
N ARG A 349 7.51 10.27 -4.00
CA ARG A 349 7.32 8.90 -3.52
C ARG A 349 6.06 8.28 -4.06
#